data_AF-A0A538AM59-F1
#
_entry.id   AF-A0A538AM59-F1
#
_cell.length_a   1.000
_cell.length_b   1.000
_cell.length_c   1.000
_cell.angle_alpha   90.00
_cell.angle_beta   90.00
_cell.angle_gamma   90.00
#
_symmetry.space_group_name_H-M   'P 1'
#
loop_
_entity.id
_entity.type
_entity.pdbx_description
1 polymer ?
#
loop_
_entity_poly.entity_id
_entity_poly.type
_entity_poly.pdbx_seq_one_letter_code
_entity_poly.pdbx_strand_id
1 'polypeptide(L)'
;MFPPGFLDRAKMGFSLPIDEWLRTELRPMVQERVLGSALTDLGIVNRGAVRTLIQEHDHGRSHGAILWNLLMLGEWFEQYGGRAQWARESQGG
;
A
#
# COMPACT_ATOMS: atom_id res chain seq x y z
N MET A 1 -26.58 4.83 27.23
CA MET A 1 -27.10 6.17 26.90
C MET A 1 -25.97 6.97 26.27
N PHE A 2 -26.20 7.58 25.11
CA PHE A 2 -25.18 8.41 24.43
C PHE A 2 -25.25 9.86 24.94
N PRO A 3 -24.16 10.66 24.81
CA PRO A 3 -24.18 12.09 25.10
C PRO A 3 -25.21 12.84 24.24
N PRO A 4 -25.79 13.95 24.75
CA PRO A 4 -26.63 14.84 23.94
C PRO A 4 -25.90 15.25 22.65
N GLY A 5 -26.58 15.20 21.50
CA GLY A 5 -25.99 15.55 20.20
C GLY A 5 -25.26 14.41 19.47
N PHE A 6 -25.13 13.22 20.07
CA PHE A 6 -24.45 12.09 19.43
C PHE A 6 -25.12 11.62 18.12
N LEU A 7 -26.45 11.67 18.07
CA LEU A 7 -27.23 11.28 16.88
C LEU A 7 -27.33 12.39 15.83
N ASP A 8 -26.98 13.63 16.18
CA ASP A 8 -27.07 14.80 15.29
C ASP A 8 -25.82 14.98 14.43
N ARG A 9 -24.77 14.19 14.68
CA ARG A 9 -23.56 14.18 13.87
C ARG A 9 -23.88 13.60 12.49
N ALA A 10 -23.59 14.36 11.43
CA ALA A 10 -23.64 13.85 10.06
C ALA A 10 -22.85 12.53 9.95
N LYS A 11 -23.35 11.58 9.15
CA LYS A 11 -22.63 10.34 8.84
C LYS A 11 -21.28 10.70 8.25
N MET A 12 -20.25 10.65 9.08
CA MET A 12 -18.89 10.66 8.62
C MET A 12 -18.67 9.27 8.02
N GLY A 13 -18.40 9.21 6.72
CA GLY A 13 -17.94 7.97 6.10
C GLY A 13 -16.81 7.39 6.94
N PHE A 14 -16.77 6.06 7.07
CA PHE A 14 -15.70 5.39 7.80
C PHE A 14 -14.39 5.61 7.04
N SER A 15 -13.67 6.68 7.38
CA SER A 15 -12.36 6.96 6.79
C SER A 15 -11.34 6.13 7.53
N LEU A 16 -10.71 5.20 6.82
CA LEU A 16 -9.54 4.51 7.32
C LEU A 16 -8.41 5.53 7.51
N PRO A 17 -7.63 5.47 8.60
CA PRO A 17 -6.50 6.37 8.83
C PRO A 17 -5.28 5.90 8.01
N ILE A 18 -5.45 5.83 6.69
CA ILE A 18 -4.45 5.28 5.76
C ILE A 18 -3.13 6.02 5.86
N ASP A 19 -3.14 7.36 5.91
CA ASP A 19 -1.92 8.16 6.07
C ASP A 19 -1.20 7.89 7.41
N GLU A 20 -1.91 7.55 8.48
CA GLU A 20 -1.28 7.19 9.75
C GLU A 20 -0.63 5.81 9.64
N TRP A 21 -1.37 4.82 9.16
CA TRP A 21 -0.88 3.46 8.99
C TRP A 21 0.33 3.39 8.06
N LEU A 22 0.33 4.15 6.95
CA LEU A 22 1.45 4.17 6.01
C LEU A 22 2.71 4.81 6.57
N ARG A 23 2.60 5.70 7.58
CA ARG A 23 3.75 6.25 8.30
C ARG A 23 4.25 5.33 9.41
N THR A 24 3.40 4.47 9.94
CA THR A 24 3.70 3.59 11.07
C THR A 24 3.69 2.12 10.64
N GLU A 25 2.60 1.41 10.92
CA GLU A 25 2.48 -0.04 10.85
C GLU A 25 2.74 -0.62 9.46
N LEU A 26 2.31 0.08 8.41
CA LEU A 26 2.47 -0.36 7.02
C LEU A 26 3.75 0.15 6.37
N ARG A 27 4.53 1.00 7.06
CA ARG A 27 5.76 1.57 6.49
C ARG A 27 6.78 0.50 6.08
N PRO A 28 7.04 -0.55 6.88
CA PRO A 28 7.91 -1.65 6.46
C PRO A 28 7.37 -2.40 5.24
N MET A 29 6.05 -2.63 5.20
CA MET A 29 5.41 -3.32 4.07
C MET A 29 5.54 -2.53 2.77
N VAL A 30 5.37 -1.20 2.82
CA VAL A 30 5.59 -0.34 1.65
C VAL A 30 7.03 -0.44 1.16
N GLN A 31 8.01 -0.46 2.06
CA GLN A 31 9.42 -0.60 1.67
C GLN A 31 9.69 -1.97 1.02
N GLU A 32 9.18 -3.06 1.59
CA GLU A 32 9.38 -4.41 1.06
C GLU A 32 8.63 -4.62 -0.26
N ARG A 33 7.32 -4.35 -0.27
CA ARG A 33 6.41 -4.69 -1.38
C ARG A 33 6.43 -3.72 -2.53
N VAL A 34 6.87 -2.48 -2.33
CA VAL A 34 6.98 -1.51 -3.42
C VAL A 34 8.42 -1.39 -3.89
N LEU A 35 9.38 -1.15 -3.00
CA LEU A 35 10.79 -0.94 -3.40
C LEU A 35 11.56 -2.25 -3.63
N GLY A 36 11.19 -3.32 -2.91
CA GLY A 36 11.81 -4.64 -2.98
C GLY A 36 11.06 -5.65 -3.85
N SER A 37 9.92 -5.28 -4.44
CA SER A 37 9.19 -6.17 -5.34
C SER A 37 9.74 -6.17 -6.75
N ALA A 38 9.42 -7.23 -7.47
CA ALA A 38 9.75 -7.36 -8.89
C ALA A 38 9.10 -6.26 -9.77
N LEU A 39 8.09 -5.51 -9.27
CA LEU A 39 7.59 -4.29 -9.93
C LEU A 39 8.71 -3.27 -10.16
N THR A 40 9.57 -3.09 -9.16
CA THR A 40 10.68 -2.15 -9.26
C THR A 40 11.80 -2.72 -10.14
N ASP A 41 12.07 -4.03 -10.03
CA ASP A 41 13.14 -4.68 -10.81
C ASP A 41 12.80 -4.76 -12.31
N LEU A 42 11.51 -4.90 -12.65
CA LEU A 42 11.01 -4.87 -14.02
C LEU A 42 10.84 -3.45 -14.57
N GLY A 43 11.11 -2.41 -13.77
CA GLY A 43 10.98 -1.01 -14.17
C GLY A 43 9.54 -0.51 -14.33
N ILE A 44 8.55 -1.27 -13.86
CA ILE A 44 7.13 -0.86 -13.84
C ILE A 44 6.94 0.31 -12.88
N VAL A 45 7.71 0.32 -11.78
CA VAL A 45 7.71 1.39 -10.78
C VAL A 45 9.12 1.94 -10.62
N ASN A 46 9.26 3.26 -10.64
CA ASN A 46 10.56 3.91 -10.44
C ASN A 46 10.92 3.96 -8.94
N ARG A 47 11.98 3.25 -8.55
CA ARG A 47 12.48 3.20 -7.16
C ARG A 47 12.74 4.58 -6.56
N GLY A 48 13.36 5.48 -7.34
CA GLY A 48 13.70 6.83 -6.88
C GLY A 48 12.45 7.66 -6.59
N ALA A 49 11.49 7.66 -7.51
CA ALA A 49 10.22 8.38 -7.36
C ALA A 49 9.43 7.89 -6.14
N VAL A 50 9.37 6.57 -5.92
CA VAL A 50 8.69 6.02 -4.73
C VAL A 50 9.40 6.42 -3.44
N ARG A 51 10.74 6.42 -3.40
CA ARG A 51 11.48 6.90 -2.23
C ARG A 51 11.17 8.35 -1.92
N THR A 52 11.09 9.21 -2.94
CA THR A 52 10.69 10.61 -2.75
C THR A 52 9.26 10.71 -2.21
N LEU A 53 8.30 9.95 -2.78
CA LEU A 53 6.92 9.94 -2.29
C LEU A 53 6.81 9.52 -0.82
N ILE A 54 7.53 8.48 -0.41
CA ILE A 54 7.58 8.02 0.98
C ILE A 54 8.16 9.12 1.87
N GLN A 55 9.28 9.74 1.46
CA GLN A 55 9.90 10.81 2.23
C GLN A 55 8.97 12.01 2.38
N GLU A 56 8.36 12.49 1.29
CA GLU A 56 7.40 13.59 1.34
C GLU A 56 6.21 13.26 2.25
N HIS A 57 5.74 12.02 2.22
CA HIS A 57 4.66 11.53 3.07
C HIS A 57 5.02 11.49 4.56
N ASP A 58 6.22 11.01 4.87
CA ASP A 58 6.79 10.99 6.23
C ASP A 58 6.90 12.42 6.79
N HIS A 59 7.16 13.42 5.94
CA HIS A 59 7.20 14.84 6.31
C HIS A 59 5.83 15.54 6.33
N GLY A 60 4.73 14.78 6.26
CA GLY A 60 3.38 15.29 6.43
C GLY A 60 2.66 15.69 5.14
N ARG A 61 3.25 15.49 3.97
CA ARG A 61 2.50 15.63 2.70
C ARG A 61 1.50 14.48 2.55
N SER A 62 0.35 14.79 1.95
CA SER A 62 -0.68 13.79 1.70
C SER A 62 -0.35 13.01 0.43
N HIS A 63 0.21 11.82 0.63
CA HIS A 63 0.46 10.83 -0.42
C HIS A 63 -0.13 9.46 -0.03
N GLY A 64 -0.97 9.39 1.00
CA GLY A 64 -1.52 8.13 1.49
C GLY A 64 -2.25 7.33 0.41
N ALA A 65 -3.05 7.98 -0.43
CA ALA A 65 -3.79 7.31 -1.50
C ALA A 65 -2.88 6.64 -2.56
N ILE A 66 -1.83 7.34 -3.01
CA ILE A 66 -0.91 6.79 -4.02
C ILE A 66 -0.04 5.69 -3.43
N LEU A 67 0.45 5.86 -2.20
CA LEU A 67 1.24 4.86 -1.50
C LEU A 67 0.41 3.60 -1.19
N TRP A 68 -0.86 3.77 -0.83
CA TRP A 68 -1.80 2.66 -0.68
C TRP A 68 -2.00 1.88 -1.98
N ASN A 69 -2.22 2.58 -3.10
CA ASN A 69 -2.37 1.93 -4.40
C ASN A 69 -1.10 1.16 -4.81
N LEU A 70 0.09 1.75 -4.57
CA LEU A 70 1.37 1.09 -4.82
C LEU A 70 1.56 -0.14 -3.93
N LEU A 71 1.18 -0.07 -2.65
CA LEU A 71 1.23 -1.20 -1.73
C LEU A 71 0.33 -2.34 -2.20
N MET A 72 -0.93 -2.04 -2.56
CA MET A 72 -1.87 -3.04 -3.08
C MET A 72 -1.38 -3.65 -4.39
N LEU A 73 -0.80 -2.85 -5.27
CA LEU A 73 -0.17 -3.34 -6.51
C LEU A 73 1.02 -4.26 -6.19
N GLY A 74 1.86 -3.90 -5.22
CA GLY A 74 2.98 -4.71 -4.74
C GLY A 74 2.54 -6.07 -4.19
N GLU A 75 1.53 -6.08 -3.33
CA GLU A 75 0.92 -7.31 -2.80
C GLU A 75 0.33 -8.18 -3.92
N TRP A 76 -0.44 -7.59 -4.84
CA TRP A 76 -0.97 -8.30 -5.99
C TRP A 76 0.14 -8.89 -6.87
N PHE A 77 1.21 -8.13 -7.11
CA PHE A 77 2.32 -8.58 -7.94
C PHE A 77 3.13 -9.70 -7.29
N GLU A 78 3.34 -9.67 -5.97
CA GLU A 78 3.98 -10.80 -5.29
C GLU A 78 3.11 -12.06 -5.34
N GLN A 79 1.78 -11.90 -5.26
CA GLN A 79 0.85 -13.04 -5.31
C GLN A 79 0.66 -13.63 -6.72
N TYR A 80 0.63 -12.79 -7.76
CA TYR A 80 0.22 -13.18 -9.12
C TYR A 80 1.24 -12.86 -10.22
N GLY A 81 2.22 -11.97 -9.97
CA GLY A 81 3.13 -11.40 -10.96
C GLY A 81 4.34 -12.25 -11.37
N GLY A 82 4.42 -13.52 -10.95
CA GLY A 82 5.34 -14.48 -11.59
C GLY A 82 6.58 -14.90 -10.79
N ARG A 83 6.42 -15.28 -9.52
CA ARG A 83 7.32 -16.26 -8.86
C ARG A 83 6.62 -17.51 -8.33
N ALA A 84 5.30 -17.64 -8.47
CA ALA A 84 4.57 -18.72 -7.79
C ALA A 84 3.67 -19.59 -8.67
N GLN A 85 3.16 -19.15 -9.83
CA GLN A 85 2.14 -19.96 -10.54
C GLN A 85 2.69 -20.83 -11.68
N TRP A 86 3.66 -20.37 -12.48
CA TRP A 86 4.09 -21.14 -13.66
C TRP A 86 5.05 -22.31 -13.38
N ALA A 87 5.67 -22.37 -12.19
CA ALA A 87 6.53 -23.48 -11.79
C ALA A 87 5.77 -24.67 -11.16
N ARG A 88 4.51 -24.46 -10.73
CA ARG A 88 3.69 -25.51 -10.10
C ARG A 88 2.80 -26.25 -11.09
N GLU A 89 2.47 -25.62 -12.22
CA GLU A 89 1.63 -26.21 -13.27
C GLU A 89 2.41 -27.11 -14.25
N SER A 90 3.75 -27.08 -14.22
CA SER A 90 4.63 -27.87 -15.11
C SER A 90 5.06 -29.23 -14.54
N GLN A 91 4.56 -29.65 -13.38
CA GLN A 91 4.86 -30.96 -12.75
C GLN A 91 3.61 -31.82 -12.51
N GLY A 92 2.55 -31.63 -13.29
CA GLY A 92 1.37 -32.48 -13.29
C GLY A 92 1.04 -32.96 -14.70
N GLY A 93 1.93 -33.79 -15.27
CA GLY A 93 1.73 -34.54 -16.51
C GLY A 93 1.66 -36.02 -16.22
#